data_AF-A0AAW9K888-F1
#
_entry.id   AF-A0AAW9K888-F1
#
_cell.length_a   1.000
_cell.length_b   1.000
_cell.length_c   1.000
_cell.angle_alpha   90.00
_cell.angle_beta   90.00
_cell.angle_gamma   90.00
#
_symmetry.space_group_name_H-M   'P 1'
#
loop_
_entity.id
_entity.type
_entity.pdbx_description
1 polymer ?
#
loop_
_entity_poly.entity_id
_entity_poly.type
_entity_poly.pdbx_seq_one_letter_code
_entity_poly.pdbx_strand_id
1 'polypeptide(L)' 'MGFLEKVFGSYSEREVKKLQKVADKIEELDESMQKLSDEDLKAKTDEFKKRIQNGETLDDILPEAFAVCREAAW' A
#
# COMPACT_ATOMS: atom_id res chain seq x y z
N MET A 1 30.08 -15.90 9.31
CA MET A 1 29.37 -14.74 8.75
C MET A 1 30.27 -14.09 7.72
N GLY A 2 30.03 -14.38 6.45
CA GLY A 2 30.89 -13.94 5.36
C GLY A 2 30.65 -12.47 5.02
N PHE A 3 31.72 -11.78 4.61
CA PHE A 3 31.69 -10.40 4.11
C PHE A 3 30.60 -10.15 3.05
N LEU A 4 30.25 -11.17 2.25
CA LEU A 4 29.19 -11.11 1.24
C LEU A 4 27.77 -10.94 1.83
N GLU A 5 27.42 -11.60 2.94
CA GLU A 5 26.11 -11.41 3.60
C GLU A 5 25.96 -9.98 4.12
N LYS A 6 27.05 -9.39 4.62
CA LYS A 6 27.06 -8.03 5.16
C LYS A 6 26.89 -6.94 4.10
N VAL A 7 27.33 -7.23 2.86
CA VAL A 7 27.22 -6.31 1.71
C VAL A 7 25.89 -6.47 0.99
N PHE A 8 25.35 -7.70 0.91
CA PHE A 8 24.13 -8.01 0.18
C PHE A 8 22.85 -8.03 1.04
N GLY A 9 23.00 -7.90 2.36
CA GLY A 9 21.92 -8.03 3.35
C GLY A 9 21.41 -9.47 3.45
N SER A 10 20.77 -9.78 4.57
CA SER A 10 20.04 -11.05 4.70
C SER A 10 18.80 -11.08 3.79
N TYR A 11 18.31 -12.28 3.46
CA TYR A 11 17.02 -12.43 2.76
C TYR A 11 15.91 -11.65 3.47
N SER A 12 15.85 -11.78 4.80
CA SER A 12 14.88 -11.08 5.66
C SER A 12 14.98 -9.56 5.54
N GLU A 13 16.19 -8.99 5.56
CA GLU A 13 16.38 -7.54 5.38
C GLU A 13 15.90 -7.03 4.02
N ARG A 14 16.04 -7.84 2.96
CA ARG A 14 15.54 -7.49 1.64
C ARG A 14 14.01 -7.47 1.58
N GLU A 15 13.37 -8.45 2.19
CA GLU A 15 11.91 -8.50 2.26
C GLU A 15 11.35 -7.34 3.09
N VAL A 16 11.95 -7.04 4.24
CA VAL A 16 11.58 -5.86 5.04
C VAL A 16 11.73 -4.57 4.23
N LYS A 17 12.83 -4.39 3.47
CA LYS A 17 13.00 -3.22 2.60
C LYS A 17 11.96 -3.11 1.50
N LYS A 18 11.46 -4.24 0.96
CA LYS A 18 10.36 -4.21 -0.02
C LYS A 18 9.06 -3.76 0.62
N LEU A 19 8.72 -4.32 1.78
CA LEU A 19 7.51 -3.96 2.52
C LEU A 19 7.56 -2.49 2.99
N GLN A 20 8.72 -2.01 3.42
CA GLN A 20 8.90 -0.60 3.80
C GLN A 20 8.54 0.32 2.64
N LYS A 21 9.00 0.04 1.42
CA LYS A 21 8.63 0.85 0.24
C LYS A 21 7.14 0.87 -0.05
N VAL A 22 6.43 -0.22 0.28
CA VAL A 22 4.97 -0.27 0.13
C VAL A 22 4.31 0.55 1.23
N ALA A 23 4.79 0.45 2.47
CA ALA A 23 4.33 1.27 3.58
C ALA A 23 4.54 2.77 3.31
N ASP A 24 5.70 3.16 2.80
CA ASP A 24 6.01 4.56 2.44
C ASP A 24 5.00 5.09 1.41
N LYS A 25 4.66 4.29 0.37
CA LYS A 25 3.62 4.65 -0.61
C LYS A 25 2.23 4.79 0.00
N ILE A 26 1.90 4.00 1.02
CA ILE A 26 0.62 4.10 1.73
C ILE A 26 0.59 5.40 2.55
N GLU A 27 1.69 5.72 3.24
CA GLU A 27 1.82 6.96 4.02
C GLU A 27 1.76 8.22 3.15
N GLU A 28 2.32 8.18 1.93
CA GLU A 28 2.22 9.27 0.96
C GLU A 28 0.76 9.59 0.56
N LEU A 29 -0.15 8.63 0.67
CA LEU A 29 -1.58 8.80 0.35
C LEU A 29 -2.41 9.32 1.53
N ASP A 30 -1.86 9.35 2.74
CA ASP A 30 -2.59 9.67 3.99
C ASP A 30 -3.29 11.03 3.92
N GLU A 31 -2.57 12.09 3.53
CA GLU A 31 -3.13 13.45 3.42
C GLU A 31 -4.26 13.53 2.38
N SER A 32 -4.24 12.64 1.37
CA SER A 32 -5.30 12.58 0.37
C SER A 32 -6.55 11.87 0.89
N MET A 33 -6.37 10.81 1.71
CA MET A 33 -7.48 10.05 2.29
C MET A 33 -8.18 10.83 3.40
N GLN A 34 -7.43 11.56 4.24
CA GLN A 34 -7.99 12.43 5.30
C GLN A 34 -8.89 13.56 4.77
N LYS A 35 -8.75 13.93 3.49
CA LYS A 35 -9.58 14.97 2.85
C LYS A 35 -10.93 14.44 2.37
N LEU A 36 -11.11 13.12 2.35
CA LEU A 36 -12.34 12.47 1.90
C LEU A 36 -13.39 12.43 3.01
N SER A 37 -14.67 12.51 2.66
CA SER A 37 -15.73 12.20 3.62
C SER A 37 -15.89 10.68 3.79
N ASP A 38 -16.65 10.26 4.81
CA ASP A 38 -17.04 8.86 4.99
C ASP A 38 -17.73 8.26 3.75
N GLU A 39 -18.53 9.07 3.04
CA GLU A 39 -19.20 8.65 1.81
C GLU A 39 -18.20 8.45 0.67
N ASP A 40 -17.21 9.35 0.55
CA ASP A 40 -16.15 9.26 -0.44
C ASP A 40 -15.23 8.05 -0.18
N LEU A 41 -14.85 7.80 1.08
CA LEU A 41 -14.09 6.62 1.49
C LEU A 41 -14.85 5.32 1.19
N LYS A 42 -16.17 5.33 1.38
CA LYS A 42 -17.01 4.18 1.01
C LYS A 42 -17.07 3.98 -0.51
N ALA A 43 -17.18 5.07 -1.27
CA ALA A 43 -17.24 5.03 -2.73
C ALA A 43 -15.96 4.45 -3.37
N LYS A 44 -14.80 4.61 -2.72
CA LYS A 44 -13.53 3.99 -3.14
C LYS A 44 -13.63 2.47 -3.30
N THR A 45 -14.46 1.79 -2.52
CA THR A 45 -14.66 0.34 -2.65
C THR A 45 -15.22 -0.04 -4.03
N ASP A 46 -16.20 0.72 -4.53
CA ASP A 46 -16.80 0.45 -5.83
C ASP A 46 -15.88 0.89 -6.98
N GLU A 47 -15.08 1.93 -6.77
CA GLU A 47 -13.98 2.32 -7.67
C GLU A 47 -12.98 1.17 -7.86
N PHE A 48 -12.47 0.58 -6.76
CA PHE A 48 -11.50 -0.52 -6.82
C PHE A 48 -12.08 -1.77 -7.50
N LYS A 49 -13.32 -2.13 -7.21
CA LYS A 49 -14.00 -3.25 -7.91
C LYS A 49 -14.04 -3.02 -9.42
N LYS A 50 -14.37 -1.79 -9.84
CA LYS A 50 -14.42 -1.43 -11.26
C LYS A 50 -13.03 -1.48 -11.91
N ARG A 51 -12.00 -1.00 -11.21
CA ARG A 51 -10.60 -1.05 -11.68
C ARG A 51 -10.12 -2.49 -11.87
N ILE A 52 -10.43 -3.39 -10.94
CA ILE A 52 -10.12 -4.83 -11.06
C ILE A 52 -10.86 -5.44 -12.26
N GLN A 53 -12.15 -5.13 -12.43
CA GLN A 53 -12.91 -5.59 -13.60
C GLN A 53 -12.33 -5.09 -14.92
N ASN A 54 -11.70 -3.92 -14.93
CA ASN A 54 -11.05 -3.33 -16.08
C ASN A 54 -9.61 -3.87 -16.33
N GLY A 55 -9.13 -4.78 -15.48
CA GLY A 55 -7.86 -5.49 -15.68
C GLY A 55 -6.72 -5.08 -14.76
N GLU A 56 -6.94 -4.17 -13.81
CA GLU A 56 -5.97 -3.94 -12.73
C GLU A 56 -5.90 -5.14 -11.79
N THR A 57 -4.72 -5.41 -11.25
CA THR A 57 -4.48 -6.48 -10.28
C THR A 57 -4.68 -5.98 -8.85
N LEU A 58 -4.73 -6.92 -7.89
CA LEU A 58 -4.74 -6.55 -6.47
C LEU A 58 -3.47 -5.81 -6.07
N ASP A 59 -2.32 -6.14 -6.66
CA ASP A 59 -1.05 -5.48 -6.37
C ASP A 59 -1.03 -4.02 -6.86
N ASP A 60 -1.73 -3.72 -7.96
CA ASP A 60 -1.83 -2.37 -8.51
C ASP A 60 -2.62 -1.42 -7.59
N ILE A 61 -3.69 -1.93 -6.97
CA ILE A 61 -4.52 -1.16 -6.05
C ILE A 61 -4.05 -1.22 -4.59
N LEU A 62 -3.09 -2.08 -4.26
CA LEU A 62 -2.73 -2.42 -2.88
C LEU A 62 -2.38 -1.18 -2.02
N PRO A 63 -1.53 -0.23 -2.47
CA PRO A 63 -1.22 0.93 -1.65
C PRO A 63 -2.44 1.82 -1.36
N GLU A 64 -3.28 2.05 -2.38
CA GLU A 64 -4.46 2.92 -2.24
C GLU A 64 -5.55 2.27 -1.40
N ALA A 65 -5.80 0.97 -1.59
CA ALA A 65 -6.76 0.21 -0.81
C ALA A 65 -6.36 0.16 0.68
N PHE A 66 -5.08 -0.01 0.98
CA PHE A 66 -4.59 0.02 2.36
C PHE A 66 -4.69 1.42 2.98
N ALA A 67 -4.43 2.48 2.21
CA ALA A 67 -4.60 3.85 2.69
C ALA A 67 -6.06 4.15 3.06
N VAL A 68 -7.02 3.74 2.22
CA VAL A 68 -8.46 3.85 2.51
C VAL A 68 -8.85 3.06 3.76
N CYS A 69 -8.38 1.81 3.89
CA CYS A 69 -8.68 0.99 5.09
C CYS A 69 -8.07 1.57 6.37
N ARG A 70 -6.88 2.19 6.28
CA ARG A 70 -6.22 2.84 7.41
C ARG A 70 -7.03 4.05 7.90
N GLU A 71 -7.43 4.93 6.98
CA GLU A 71 -8.24 6.11 7.32
C GLU A 71 -9.60 5.70 7.91
N ALA A 72 -10.26 4.69 7.32
CA ALA A 72 -11.55 4.19 7.80
C ALA A 72 -11.50 3.52 9.20
N ALA A 73 -10.31 3.16 9.69
CA ALA A 73 -10.13 2.49 10.98
C ALA A 73 -9.66 3.43 12.11
N TRP A 74 -9.33 4.68 11.78
CA TRP A 74 -8.86 5.69 12.73
C TRP A 74 -10.01 6.29 13.55
#